data_AF-A0A7X9GTY5-F1
#
_entry.id   AF-A0A7X9GTY5-F1
#
_cell.length_a   1.000
_cell.length_b   1.000
_cell.length_c   1.000
_cell.angle_alpha   90.00
_cell.angle_beta   90.00
_cell.angle_gamma   90.00
#
_symmetry.space_group_name_H-M   'P 1'
#
loop_
_entity.id
_entity.type
_entity.pdbx_description
1 polymer ?
#
loop_
_entity_poly.entity_id
_entity_poly.type
_entity_poly.pdbx_seq_one_letter_code
_entity_poly.pdbx_strand_id
1 'polypeptide(L)'
;LVTLKKSEADYSPTTMYRDYAINQDYFHWESQSTTSSESVTGRRYATHVQGGSNVVLFVRRAKTGDIGTEPYTCLGTASFDHGTGSRPMQIVWKLDREMPVDLFLEARAAA
;
A
#
# COMPACT_ATOMS: atom_id res chain seq x y z
N LEU A 1 5.53 -2.51 -2.55
CA LEU A 1 5.91 -3.21 -1.30
C LEU A 1 5.47 -2.33 -0.14
N VAL A 2 4.81 -2.90 0.86
CA VAL A 2 4.26 -2.18 2.01
C VAL A 2 4.80 -2.78 3.30
N THR A 3 5.12 -1.94 4.28
CA THR A 3 5.49 -2.34 5.65
C THR A 3 4.54 -1.65 6.62
N LEU A 4 3.76 -2.43 7.39
CA LEU A 4 2.66 -1.92 8.22
C LEU A 4 3.16 -1.20 9.48
N LYS A 5 4.04 -1.83 10.25
CA LYS A 5 4.67 -1.24 11.43
C LYS A 5 5.84 -0.37 11.01
N LYS A 6 5.70 0.93 11.22
CA LYS A 6 6.75 1.93 11.04
C LYS A 6 7.21 2.36 12.43
N SER A 7 8.41 1.95 12.83
CA SER A 7 8.97 2.44 14.10
C SER A 7 9.38 3.91 13.93
N GLU A 8 9.17 4.74 14.95
CA GLU A 8 9.64 6.14 14.94
C GLU A 8 11.17 6.23 14.81
N ALA A 9 11.89 5.21 15.26
CA ALA A 9 13.34 5.12 15.13
C ALA A 9 13.82 4.92 13.67
N ASP A 10 12.97 4.38 12.79
CA ASP A 10 13.31 4.06 11.40
C ASP A 10 12.85 5.11 10.37
N TYR A 11 12.04 6.09 10.77
CA TYR A 11 11.39 7.03 9.86
C TYR A 11 11.30 8.44 10.44
N SER A 12 11.72 9.44 9.66
CA SER A 12 11.39 10.85 9.93
C SER A 12 9.86 11.04 9.89
N PRO A 13 9.25 11.88 10.75
CA PRO A 13 7.81 12.16 10.76
C PRO A 13 7.22 12.54 9.38
N THR A 14 8.06 13.05 8.47
CA THR A 14 7.69 13.42 7.10
C THR A 14 7.59 12.25 6.11
N THR A 15 7.89 11.01 6.53
CA THR A 15 7.92 9.80 5.67
C THR A 15 6.96 8.69 6.14
N MET A 16 6.09 8.97 7.12
CA MET A 16 5.05 8.03 7.53
C MET A 16 3.91 8.02 6.51
N TYR A 17 4.15 7.37 5.37
CA TYR A 17 3.09 7.04 4.42
C TYR A 17 1.99 6.25 5.14
N ARG A 18 0.72 6.54 4.91
CA ARG A 18 -0.39 5.79 5.55
C ARG A 18 -0.78 4.59 4.70
N ASP A 19 -0.30 3.41 5.10
CA ASP A 19 -0.63 2.16 4.43
C ASP A 19 -1.44 1.28 5.37
N TYR A 20 -2.72 1.08 5.07
CA TYR A 20 -3.63 0.33 5.93
C TYR A 20 -4.74 -0.37 5.14
N ALA A 21 -5.30 -1.43 5.73
CA ALA A 21 -6.47 -2.09 5.15
C ALA A 21 -7.75 -1.39 5.60
N ILE A 22 -8.59 -0.99 4.65
CA ILE A 22 -9.93 -0.43 4.91
C ILE A 22 -10.87 -1.57 5.31
N ASN A 23 -10.85 -2.65 4.54
CA ASN A 23 -11.48 -3.93 4.82
C ASN A 23 -10.69 -5.05 4.10
N GLN A 24 -11.26 -6.25 3.96
CA GLN A 24 -10.55 -7.36 3.30
C GLN A 24 -10.40 -7.19 1.79
N ASP A 25 -11.22 -6.35 1.14
CA ASP A 25 -11.20 -6.11 -0.30
C ASP A 25 -10.48 -4.82 -0.69
N TYR A 26 -10.33 -3.88 0.24
CA TYR A 26 -9.85 -2.53 -0.05
C TYR A 26 -8.64 -2.16 0.81
N PHE A 27 -7.57 -1.72 0.15
CA PHE A 27 -6.32 -1.32 0.78
C PHE A 27 -5.96 0.13 0.42
N HIS A 28 -5.71 0.94 1.44
CA HIS A 28 -5.23 2.30 1.29
C HIS A 28 -3.70 2.31 1.21
N TRP A 29 -3.16 3.06 0.25
CA TRP A 29 -1.73 3.22 0.05
C TRP A 29 -1.39 4.66 -0.32
N GLU A 30 -0.33 5.21 0.27
CA GLU A 30 0.19 6.51 -0.12
C GLU A 30 1.40 6.38 -1.06
N SER A 31 1.40 7.18 -2.13
CA SER A 31 2.54 7.25 -3.03
C SER A 31 3.73 7.94 -2.39
N GLN A 32 4.89 7.87 -3.05
CA GLN A 32 6.03 8.72 -2.69
C GLN A 32 5.63 10.21 -2.72
N SER A 33 6.20 11.02 -1.82
CA SER A 33 5.82 12.40 -1.54
C SER A 33 5.74 13.33 -2.77
N THR A 34 6.56 13.07 -3.79
CA THR A 34 6.62 13.89 -5.02
C THR A 34 5.71 13.40 -6.14
N THR A 35 5.08 12.24 -6.00
CA THR A 35 4.30 11.60 -7.07
C THR A 35 2.93 12.25 -7.22
N SER A 36 2.81 13.23 -8.11
CA SER A 36 1.54 13.88 -8.50
C SER A 36 0.60 12.99 -9.29
N SER A 37 -0.71 13.21 -9.11
CA SER A 37 -1.76 12.68 -9.99
C SER A 37 -1.45 12.96 -11.48
N GLU A 38 -0.91 14.15 -11.75
CA GLU A 38 -0.52 14.59 -13.10
C GLU A 38 0.90 14.16 -13.51
N SER A 39 1.61 13.39 -12.70
CA SER A 39 2.91 12.84 -13.11
C SER A 39 2.71 11.62 -14.01
N VAL A 40 3.73 11.26 -14.78
CA VAL A 40 3.72 10.01 -15.56
C VAL A 40 3.45 8.81 -14.65
N THR A 41 4.06 8.79 -13.47
CA THR A 41 3.89 7.73 -12.47
C THR A 41 2.47 7.70 -11.89
N GLY A 42 1.93 8.87 -11.50
CA GLY A 42 0.58 8.97 -10.92
C GLY A 42 -0.51 8.55 -11.92
N ARG A 43 -0.42 9.04 -13.17
CA ARG A 43 -1.29 8.60 -14.26
C ARG A 43 -1.18 7.10 -14.49
N ARG A 44 0.03 6.54 -14.48
CA ARG A 44 0.24 5.09 -14.62
C ARG A 44 -0.49 4.30 -13.54
N TYR A 45 -0.52 4.76 -12.29
CA TYR A 45 -1.32 4.09 -11.25
C TYR A 45 -2.82 4.14 -11.56
N ALA A 46 -3.34 5.32 -11.93
CA ALA A 46 -4.77 5.51 -12.19
C ALA A 46 -5.26 4.78 -13.46
N THR A 47 -4.41 4.63 -14.49
CA THR A 47 -4.79 4.04 -15.78
C THR A 47 -4.13 2.68 -16.03
N HIS A 48 -3.62 2.01 -15.00
CA HIS A 48 -2.78 0.81 -15.13
C HIS A 48 -3.43 -0.30 -15.97
N VAL A 49 -4.76 -0.49 -15.83
CA VAL A 49 -5.55 -1.46 -16.60
C VAL A 49 -5.56 -1.12 -18.08
N GLN A 50 -5.82 0.15 -18.44
CA GLN A 50 -5.81 0.62 -19.83
C GLN A 50 -4.40 0.51 -20.45
N GLY A 51 -3.37 0.70 -19.63
CA GLY A 51 -1.97 0.50 -20.02
C GLY A 51 -1.52 -0.96 -20.09
N GLY A 52 -2.39 -1.94 -19.81
CA GLY A 52 -2.06 -3.36 -19.85
C GLY A 52 -1.12 -3.84 -18.73
N SER A 53 -1.03 -3.09 -17.64
CA SER A 53 -0.15 -3.40 -16.51
C SER A 53 -0.94 -3.88 -15.29
N ASN A 54 -0.35 -4.83 -14.56
CA ASN A 54 -0.93 -5.38 -13.34
C ASN A 54 -0.26 -4.79 -12.10
N VAL A 55 -1.05 -4.40 -11.11
CA VAL A 55 -0.56 -4.02 -9.79
C VAL A 55 -0.63 -5.24 -8.89
N VAL A 56 0.46 -5.56 -8.19
CA VAL A 56 0.53 -6.67 -7.23
C VAL A 56 0.97 -6.12 -5.89
N LEU A 57 0.19 -6.41 -4.85
CA LEU A 57 0.45 -5.91 -3.50
C LEU A 57 1.19 -6.95 -2.67
N PHE A 58 2.31 -6.51 -2.09
CA PHE A 58 3.12 -7.29 -1.17
C PHE A 58 3.23 -6.52 0.14
N VAL A 59 2.81 -7.15 1.24
CA VAL A 59 2.71 -6.53 2.56
C VAL A 59 3.51 -7.35 3.56
N ARG A 60 4.25 -6.69 4.44
CA ARG A 60 4.88 -7.32 5.61
C ARG A 60 4.53 -6.53 6.87
N ARG A 61 4.62 -7.18 8.03
CA ARG A 61 4.21 -6.58 9.31
C ARG A 61 5.26 -5.59 9.77
N ALA A 62 6.53 -5.98 9.81
CA ALA A 62 7.67 -5.13 10.18
C ALA A 62 8.86 -5.36 9.25
N LYS A 63 9.91 -4.53 9.36
CA LYS A 63 11.17 -4.79 8.63
C LYS A 63 11.91 -6.01 9.20
N THR A 64 11.88 -6.15 10.51
CA THR A 64 12.59 -7.17 11.29
C THR A 64 11.65 -7.68 12.38
N GLY A 65 11.61 -8.99 12.57
CA GLY A 65 10.97 -9.68 13.68
C GLY A 65 11.99 -10.51 14.46
N ASP A 66 11.51 -11.38 15.34
CA ASP A 66 12.34 -12.10 16.33
C ASP A 66 13.45 -12.98 15.71
N ILE A 67 13.23 -13.45 14.49
CA ILE A 67 14.14 -14.35 13.76
C ILE A 67 14.84 -13.68 12.57
N GLY A 68 14.76 -12.35 12.44
CA GLY A 68 15.38 -11.59 11.36
C GLY A 68 14.37 -10.89 10.46
N THR A 69 14.70 -10.71 9.17
CA THR A 69 13.84 -9.98 8.22
C THR A 69 12.50 -10.70 8.04
N GLU A 70 11.40 -9.98 8.25
CA GLU A 70 10.08 -10.56 8.04
C GLU A 70 9.77 -10.73 6.54
N PRO A 71 9.13 -11.86 6.16
CA PRO A 71 8.73 -12.10 4.79
C PRO A 71 7.57 -11.19 4.37
N TYR A 72 7.48 -10.94 3.07
CA TYR A 72 6.29 -10.34 2.47
C TYR A 72 5.23 -11.40 2.18
N THR A 73 3.99 -11.08 2.53
CA THR A 73 2.79 -11.77 2.05
C THR A 73 2.34 -11.13 0.74
N CYS A 74 2.16 -11.95 -0.31
CA CYS A 74 1.55 -11.51 -1.56
C CYS A 74 0.03 -11.53 -1.44
N LEU A 75 -0.60 -10.37 -1.57
CA LEU A 75 -2.06 -10.23 -1.59
C LEU A 75 -2.68 -10.51 -2.96
N GLY A 76 -1.85 -10.75 -3.98
CA GLY A 76 -2.30 -10.90 -5.36
C GLY A 76 -2.45 -9.56 -6.07
N THR A 77 -3.22 -9.59 -7.16
CA THR A 77 -3.47 -8.44 -8.01
C THR A 77 -4.51 -7.50 -7.41
N ALA A 78 -4.40 -6.23 -7.80
CA ALA A 78 -5.34 -5.19 -7.40
C ALA A 78 -5.60 -4.23 -8.55
N SER A 79 -6.79 -3.64 -8.54
CA SER A 79 -7.20 -2.59 -9.47
C SER A 79 -7.33 -1.24 -8.76
N PHE A 80 -6.99 -0.17 -9.46
CA PHE A 80 -7.24 1.19 -8.98
C PHE A 80 -8.75 1.40 -8.80
N ASP A 81 -9.19 1.72 -7.60
CA ASP A 81 -10.59 2.06 -7.30
C ASP A 81 -10.79 3.57 -7.40
N HIS A 82 -10.10 4.32 -6.54
CA HIS A 82 -10.03 5.77 -6.62
C HIS A 82 -8.75 6.29 -5.96
N GLY A 83 -8.48 7.58 -6.14
CA GLY A 83 -7.41 8.26 -5.45
C GLY A 83 -7.71 9.73 -5.21
N THR A 84 -7.12 10.27 -4.15
CA THR A 84 -7.21 11.69 -3.79
C THR A 84 -5.82 12.26 -3.54
N GLY A 85 -5.72 13.58 -3.39
CA GLY A 85 -4.42 14.23 -3.22
C GLY A 85 -3.55 14.17 -4.48
N SER A 86 -2.31 14.63 -4.33
CA SER A 86 -1.36 14.67 -5.44
C SER A 86 0.07 14.63 -4.93
N ARG A 87 0.44 15.25 -3.81
CA ARG A 87 1.83 15.15 -3.30
C ARG A 87 1.84 14.85 -1.79
N PRO A 88 1.67 13.59 -1.37
CA PRO A 88 1.50 12.37 -2.17
C PRO A 88 0.06 12.14 -2.67
N MET A 89 -0.11 11.21 -3.62
CA MET A 89 -1.40 10.60 -3.93
C MET A 89 -1.78 9.60 -2.83
N GLN A 90 -3.06 9.61 -2.46
CA GLN A 90 -3.72 8.67 -1.57
C GLN A 90 -4.55 7.74 -2.45
N ILE A 91 -4.14 6.48 -2.60
CA ILE A 91 -4.77 5.54 -3.53
C ILE A 91 -5.48 4.45 -2.75
N VAL A 92 -6.72 4.17 -3.13
CA VAL A 92 -7.44 2.99 -2.70
C VAL A 92 -7.36 1.94 -3.80
N TRP A 93 -6.77 0.80 -3.46
CA TRP A 93 -6.68 -0.38 -4.29
C TRP A 93 -7.80 -1.34 -3.91
N LYS A 94 -8.53 -1.84 -4.91
CA LYS A 94 -9.44 -2.98 -4.76
C LYS A 94 -8.68 -4.25 -5.07
N LEU A 95 -8.63 -5.18 -4.14
CA LEU A 95 -8.00 -6.49 -4.28
C LEU A 95 -8.90 -7.42 -5.11
N ASP A 96 -8.29 -8.24 -5.98
CA ASP A 96 -9.03 -9.26 -6.72
C ASP A 96 -9.37 -10.49 -5.85
N ARG A 97 -8.74 -10.58 -4.67
CA ARG A 97 -8.98 -11.61 -3.66
C ARG A 97 -8.98 -10.99 -2.27
N GLU A 98 -9.83 -11.50 -1.39
CA GLU A 98 -9.87 -11.08 0.00
C GLU A 98 -8.51 -11.26 0.68
N MET A 99 -8.14 -10.25 1.47
CA MET A 99 -6.96 -10.30 2.33
C MET A 99 -7.12 -11.40 3.39
N PRO A 100 -6.07 -12.18 3.67
CA PRO A 100 -6.07 -13.09 4.82
C PRO A 100 -6.44 -12.38 6.12
N VAL A 101 -7.32 -12.98 6.92
CA VAL A 101 -7.92 -12.36 8.12
C VAL A 101 -6.85 -11.91 9.12
N ASP A 102 -5.81 -12.71 9.33
CA ASP A 102 -4.71 -12.41 10.24
C ASP A 102 -3.97 -11.13 9.83
N LEU A 103 -3.66 -11.01 8.54
CA LEU A 103 -2.99 -9.84 7.99
C LEU A 103 -3.91 -8.61 7.96
N PHE A 104 -5.21 -8.80 7.71
CA PHE A 104 -6.20 -7.72 7.77
C PHE A 104 -6.27 -7.08 9.15
N LEU A 105 -6.32 -7.88 10.22
CA LEU A 105 -6.38 -7.38 11.59
C LEU A 105 -5.18 -6.49 11.93
N GLU A 106 -4.01 -6.83 11.42
CA GLU A 106 -2.80 -6.04 11.59
C GLU A 106 -2.77 -4.80 10.71
N ALA A 107 -3.15 -4.94 9.44
CA ALA A 107 -3.16 -3.84 8.49
C ALA A 107 -4.21 -2.77 8.84
N ARG A 108 -5.33 -3.15 9.45
CA ARG A 108 -6.34 -2.23 9.98
C ARG A 108 -5.81 -1.44 11.18
N ALA A 109 -4.96 -2.04 12.01
CA ALA A 109 -4.40 -1.38 13.19
C ALA A 109 -3.34 -0.32 12.83
N ALA A 110 -2.93 -0.24 11.56
CA ALA A 110 -2.01 0.76 11.03
C ALA A 110 -2.72 2.04 10.51
N ALA A 111 -4.06 2.09 10.56
CA ALA A 111 -4.88 3.22 10.15
C ALA A 111 -4.79 4.42 11.12
#